data_AF-A0A733RJG8-F1
#
_entry.id   AF-A0A733RJG8-F1
#
_cell.length_a   1.000
_cell.length_b   1.000
_cell.length_c   1.000
_cell.angle_alpha   90.00
_cell.angle_beta   90.00
_cell.angle_gamma   90.00
#
_symmetry.space_group_name_H-M   'P 1'
#
loop_
_entity.id
_entity.type
_entity.pdbx_description
1 polymer ?
#
loop_
_entity_poly.entity_id
_entity_poly.type
_entity_poly.pdbx_seq_one_letter_code
_entity_poly.pdbx_strand_id
1 'polypeptide(L)' 'KQWDDAWVVLEGNIIRQVGHELYEFRDSSGTVYVDIDNKYWMGQTASPADKVHIEGEVDRDWDGIKIDVKNIRVMK' A
#
# COMPACT_ATOMS: atom_id res chain seq x y z
N LYS A 1 -13.10 21.39 -3.56
CA LYS A 1 -13.26 20.49 -2.40
C LYS A 1 -12.66 19.17 -2.84
N GLN A 2 -11.37 19.07 -2.55
CA GLN A 2 -10.37 18.29 -3.27
C GLN A 2 -10.14 17.03 -2.43
N TRP A 3 -10.22 15.86 -3.06
CA TRP A 3 -10.06 14.55 -2.42
C TRP A 3 -8.59 14.13 -2.37
N ASP A 4 -7.70 15.08 -2.65
CA ASP A 4 -6.28 14.94 -2.41
C ASP A 4 -6.17 14.98 -0.86
N ASP A 5 -5.50 13.98 -0.27
CA ASP A 5 -5.32 13.77 1.19
C ASP A 5 -6.39 12.96 1.94
N ALA A 6 -7.13 12.05 1.30
CA ALA A 6 -8.00 11.13 2.04
C ALA A 6 -7.18 10.01 2.72
N TRP A 7 -7.15 10.00 4.06
CA TRP A 7 -6.51 8.93 4.83
C TRP A 7 -7.29 7.62 4.78
N VAL A 8 -6.61 6.52 4.53
CA VAL A 8 -7.17 5.17 4.47
C VAL A 8 -6.36 4.19 5.30
N VAL A 9 -7.06 3.16 5.76
CA VAL A 9 -6.49 2.00 6.45
C VAL A 9 -7.00 0.76 5.75
N LEU A 10 -6.09 -0.09 5.27
CA LEU A 10 -6.42 -1.30 4.52
C LEU A 10 -5.70 -2.52 5.08
N GLU A 11 -6.34 -3.67 4.94
CA GLU A 11 -5.78 -4.96 5.29
C GLU A 11 -5.87 -5.92 4.11
N GLY A 12 -4.74 -6.54 3.76
CA GLY A 12 -4.63 -7.35 2.55
C GLY A 12 -3.24 -7.94 2.41
N ASN A 13 -2.80 -8.17 1.17
CA ASN A 13 -1.54 -8.82 0.87
C ASN A 13 -0.75 -8.02 -0.17
N ILE A 14 0.58 -7.99 -0.02
CA ILE A 14 1.50 -7.47 -1.04
C ILE A 14 1.79 -8.60 -2.02
N ILE A 15 1.29 -8.48 -3.26
CA ILE A 15 1.36 -9.57 -4.25
C ILE A 15 2.70 -9.59 -4.98
N ARG A 16 3.18 -8.41 -5.42
CA ARG A 16 4.45 -8.24 -6.13
C ARG A 16 4.87 -6.78 -6.19
N GLN A 17 6.17 -6.55 -6.33
CA GLN A 17 6.73 -5.26 -6.69
C GLN A 17 6.65 -5.05 -8.20
N VAL A 18 6.15 -3.90 -8.64
CA VAL A 18 5.95 -3.55 -10.05
C VAL A 18 6.79 -2.35 -10.50
N GLY A 19 7.45 -1.67 -9.57
CA GLY A 19 8.34 -0.54 -9.83
C GLY A 19 9.23 -0.23 -8.62
N HIS A 20 9.97 0.87 -8.69
CA HIS A 20 10.69 1.38 -7.51
C HIS A 20 9.67 1.81 -6.46
N GLU A 21 9.70 1.19 -5.28
CA GLU A 21 8.77 1.45 -4.15
C GLU A 21 7.27 1.23 -4.47
N LEU A 22 6.93 0.82 -5.69
CA LEU A 22 5.56 0.57 -6.14
C LEU A 22 5.21 -0.93 -6.07
N TYR A 23 4.13 -1.24 -5.37
CA TYR A 23 3.66 -2.61 -5.13
C TYR A 23 2.20 -2.79 -5.52
N GLU A 24 1.85 -4.00 -5.97
CA GLU A 24 0.46 -4.43 -6.14
C GLU A 24 -0.07 -4.96 -4.80
N PHE A 25 -1.05 -4.27 -4.23
CA PHE A 25 -1.77 -4.66 -3.02
C PHE A 25 -3.12 -5.28 -3.42
N ARG A 26 -3.51 -6.33 -2.70
CA ARG A 26 -4.80 -7.01 -2.91
C ARG A 26 -5.54 -7.22 -1.61
N ASP A 27 -6.84 -6.93 -1.63
CA ASP A 27 -7.79 -7.35 -0.61
C ASP A 27 -8.96 -8.15 -1.22
N SER A 28 -10.03 -8.33 -0.44
CA SER A 28 -11.23 -9.06 -0.90
C SER A 28 -12.05 -8.32 -1.97
N SER A 29 -11.89 -7.00 -2.07
CA SER A 29 -12.63 -6.14 -2.99
C SER A 29 -11.93 -5.99 -4.35
N GLY A 30 -10.61 -6.11 -4.38
CA GLY A 30 -9.85 -5.98 -5.62
C GLY A 30 -8.37 -5.71 -5.39
N THR A 31 -7.76 -5.04 -6.35
CA THR A 31 -6.34 -4.67 -6.34
C THR A 31 -6.17 -3.15 -6.48
N VAL A 32 -5.12 -2.63 -5.85
CA VAL A 32 -4.69 -1.24 -5.98
C VAL A 32 -3.17 -1.18 -5.93
N TYR A 33 -2.60 -0.12 -6.48
CA TYR A 33 -1.17 0.15 -6.34
C TYR A 33 -0.89 0.96 -5.07
N VAL A 34 0.16 0.58 -4.37
CA VAL A 34 0.62 1.24 -3.16
C VAL A 34 2.09 1.61 -3.31
N ASP A 35 2.44 2.82 -2.91
CA ASP A 35 3.81 3.29 -2.83
C ASP A 35 4.29 3.14 -1.38
N ILE A 36 5.36 2.36 -1.18
CA ILE A 36 5.90 2.04 0.14
C ILE A 36 7.41 2.28 0.12
N ASP A 37 7.83 3.44 0.61
CA ASP A 37 9.23 3.76 0.84
C ASP A 37 9.87 2.71 1.77
N ASN A 38 11.10 2.30 1.43
CA ASN A 38 11.86 1.30 2.17
C ASN A 38 11.95 1.60 3.69
N LYS A 39 11.92 2.87 4.09
CA LYS A 39 11.97 3.29 5.51
C LYS A 39 10.78 2.78 6.32
N TYR A 40 9.60 2.63 5.73
CA TYR A 40 8.39 2.22 6.45
C TYR A 40 8.35 0.73 6.76
N TRP A 41 9.12 -0.08 6.04
CA TRP A 41 9.23 -1.50 6.34
C TRP A 41 9.88 -1.77 7.70
N MET A 42 10.76 -0.89 8.18
CA MET A 42 11.41 -1.00 9.49
C MET A 42 12.05 -2.39 9.72
N GLY A 43 12.61 -2.99 8.66
CA GLY A 43 13.22 -4.32 8.68
C GLY A 43 12.24 -5.50 8.59
N GLN A 44 10.93 -5.25 8.50
CA GLN A 44 9.93 -6.28 8.21
C GLN A 44 10.02 -6.73 6.76
N THR A 45 9.62 -7.97 6.51
CA THR A 45 9.46 -8.53 5.16
C THR A 45 8.08 -9.16 5.04
N ALA A 46 7.45 -9.01 3.88
CA ALA A 46 6.17 -9.63 3.56
C ALA A 46 6.32 -10.53 2.31
N SER A 47 5.78 -11.74 2.40
CA SER A 47 5.50 -12.60 1.27
C SER A 47 4.07 -12.40 0.77
N PRO A 48 3.71 -12.87 -0.44
CA PRO A 48 2.33 -12.80 -0.93
C PRO A 48 1.30 -13.53 -0.08
N ALA A 49 1.73 -14.41 0.84
CA ALA A 49 0.85 -15.10 1.78
C ALA A 49 0.63 -14.33 3.08
N ASP A 50 1.53 -13.40 3.43
CA ASP A 50 1.46 -12.64 4.66
C ASP A 50 0.44 -11.51 4.54
N LYS A 51 -0.46 -11.40 5.52
CA LYS A 51 -1.33 -10.24 5.60
C LYS A 51 -0.56 -9.03 6.09
N VAL A 52 -0.89 -7.86 5.58
CA VAL A 52 -0.34 -6.58 6.02
C VAL A 52 -1.47 -5.62 6.37
N HIS A 53 -1.22 -4.80 7.39
CA HIS A 53 -1.96 -3.58 7.69
C HIS A 53 -1.22 -2.42 7.07
N ILE A 54 -1.89 -1.61 6.26
CA ILE A 54 -1.32 -0.38 5.71
C ILE A 54 -2.18 0.82 6.06
N GLU A 55 -1.51 1.93 6.36
CA GLU A 55 -2.14 3.23 6.58
C GLU A 55 -1.47 4.24 5.66
N GLY A 56 -2.26 5.08 4.99
CA GLY A 56 -1.72 6.01 4.01
C GLY A 56 -2.74 6.96 3.43
N GLU A 57 -2.28 7.77 2.49
CA GLU A 57 -3.07 8.80 1.82
C GLU A 57 -3.41 8.33 0.40
N VAL A 58 -4.67 8.51 0.00
CA VAL A 58 -5.07 8.29 -1.37
C VAL A 58 -4.53 9.44 -2.21
N ASP A 59 -3.64 9.12 -3.15
CA ASP A 59 -3.14 10.04 -4.15
C ASP A 59 -3.78 9.72 -5.50
N ARG A 60 -4.27 10.76 -6.18
CA ARG A 60 -4.93 10.64 -7.47
C ARG A 60 -4.13 11.42 -8.51
N ASP A 61 -3.15 10.73 -9.07
CA ASP A 61 -2.36 11.22 -10.18
C ASP A 61 -3.06 11.02 -11.53
N TRP A 62 -2.51 11.66 -12.57
CA TRP A 62 -2.97 11.52 -13.95
C TRP A 62 -2.90 10.08 -14.48
N ASP A 63 -2.14 9.19 -13.84
CA ASP A 63 -1.96 7.78 -14.20
C ASP A 63 -2.83 6.80 -13.40
N GLY A 64 -3.58 7.26 -12.39
CA GLY A 64 -4.49 6.44 -11.60
C GLY A 64 -4.57 6.80 -10.13
N ILE A 65 -5.27 5.97 -9.36
CA ILE A 65 -5.33 6.06 -7.90
C ILE A 65 -4.22 5.19 -7.31
N LYS A 66 -3.41 5.77 -6.43
CA LYS A 66 -2.39 5.10 -5.62
C LYS A 66 -2.62 5.41 -4.15
N ILE A 67 -1.98 4.63 -3.29
CA ILE A 67 -1.93 4.92 -1.85
C ILE A 67 -0.46 5.15 -1.47
N ASP A 68 -0.13 6.35 -1.02
CA ASP A 68 1.17 6.66 -0.42
C ASP A 68 1.14 6.16 1.04
N VAL A 69 1.84 5.05 1.29
CA VAL A 69 1.81 4.36 2.57
C VAL A 69 2.74 5.06 3.56
N LYS A 70 2.20 5.44 4.70
CA LYS A 70 2.93 6.05 5.82
C LYS A 70 3.23 5.06 6.95
N ASN A 71 2.50 3.94 7.01
CA ASN A 71 2.75 2.85 7.95
C ASN A 71 2.44 1.50 7.32
N ILE A 72 3.32 0.52 7.54
CA ILE A 72 3.07 -0.88 7.21
C ILE A 72 3.42 -1.80 8.38
N ARG A 73 2.53 -2.74 8.66
CA ARG A 73 2.74 -3.80 9.64
C ARG A 73 2.40 -5.15 9.05
N VAL A 74 3.36 -6.07 9.10
CA VAL A 74 3.14 -7.47 8.71
C VAL A 74 2.40 -8.18 9.86
N MET A 75 1.23 -8.71 9.55
CA MET A 75 0.40 -9.48 10.47
C MET A 75 0.80 -10.96 10.37
N LYS A 76 1.37 -11.49 11.46
CA LYS A 76 1.68 -12.91 11.61
C LYS A 76 0.61 -13.61 12.42
#